data_AF-A0A521X0A0-F1
#
_entry.id   AF-A0A521X0A0-F1
#
_cell.length_a   1.000
_cell.length_b   1.000
_cell.length_c   1.000
_cell.angle_alpha   90.00
_cell.angle_beta   90.00
_cell.angle_gamma   90.00
#
_symmetry.space_group_name_H-M   'P 1'
#
loop_
_entity.id
_entity.type
_entity.pdbx_description
1 polymer ?
#
loop_
_entity_poly.entity_id
_entity_poly.type
_entity_poly.pdbx_seq_one_letter_code
_entity_poly.pdbx_strand_id
1 'polypeptide(L)'
;EALTVIEKYLSSNNAVSNQQELLMKKADILFDQGDLPAAIQEYQQVLSKNPDRARQAKALQQIGRAYELENNPSQAISYYRQIVDNFSDVPAAASVALALGTAYERTKQYAQAKEVFTLFDTKFPASSLLAEARFQHGMALLHLKDSTEGFTQFQFVVSQHQADIFAERSRLQIAKLHQRKKQYQASLDTLEGVVSRRSDDLAAEALLIMGEDYLLLKRNGDALQAFLDVVEQYTEFALLVERAKLGAGESYTRLREPKKAKKMYQEIVDAPVDPEMKKEAQERLRRMR
;
A
#
# COMPACT_ATOMS: atom_id res chain seq x y z
N GLU A 1 -10.28 -29.09 -22.37
CA GLU A 1 -9.41 -30.08 -23.04
C GLU A 1 -8.22 -30.49 -22.18
N ALA A 2 -7.37 -29.56 -21.72
CA ALA A 2 -6.19 -29.88 -20.90
C ALA A 2 -6.50 -30.65 -19.59
N LEU A 3 -7.52 -30.23 -18.82
CA LEU A 3 -7.94 -30.92 -17.59
C LEU A 3 -8.34 -32.39 -17.85
N THR A 4 -9.14 -32.63 -18.88
CA THR A 4 -9.61 -33.97 -19.26
C THR A 4 -8.44 -34.90 -19.65
N VAL A 5 -7.41 -34.36 -20.31
CA VAL A 5 -6.19 -35.12 -20.65
C VAL A 5 -5.41 -35.46 -19.38
N ILE A 6 -5.25 -34.51 -18.45
CA ILE A 6 -4.57 -34.74 -17.18
C ILE A 6 -5.32 -35.78 -16.34
N GLU A 7 -6.65 -35.69 -16.24
CA GLU A 7 -7.48 -36.64 -15.49
C GLU A 7 -7.39 -38.06 -16.05
N LYS A 8 -7.49 -38.20 -17.38
CA LYS A 8 -7.32 -39.50 -18.04
C LYS A 8 -5.93 -40.09 -17.73
N TYR A 9 -4.88 -39.28 -17.80
CA TYR A 9 -3.53 -39.74 -17.49
C TYR A 9 -3.38 -40.17 -16.02
N LEU A 10 -3.86 -39.35 -15.08
CA LEU A 10 -3.85 -39.64 -13.64
C LEU A 10 -4.62 -40.91 -13.28
N SER A 11 -5.72 -41.21 -13.98
CA SER A 11 -6.51 -42.44 -13.78
C SER A 11 -5.87 -43.70 -14.37
N SER A 12 -4.98 -43.54 -15.36
CA SER A 12 -4.45 -44.66 -16.17
C SER A 12 -3.04 -45.12 -15.77
N ASN A 13 -2.27 -44.30 -15.05
CA ASN A 13 -0.83 -44.55 -14.86
C ASN A 13 -0.39 -44.24 -13.42
N ASN A 14 -0.13 -45.29 -12.62
CA ASN A 14 0.35 -45.23 -11.22
C ASN A 14 1.85 -44.86 -11.09
N ALA A 15 2.45 -44.22 -12.10
CA ALA A 15 3.87 -43.88 -12.07
C ALA A 15 4.13 -42.68 -11.16
N VAL A 16 4.73 -42.96 -10.00
CA VAL A 16 4.98 -42.03 -8.88
C VAL A 16 5.72 -40.74 -9.28
N SER A 17 6.56 -40.78 -10.33
CA SER A 17 7.47 -39.67 -10.65
C SER A 17 6.79 -38.41 -11.23
N ASN A 18 5.66 -38.55 -11.94
CA ASN A 18 5.02 -37.41 -12.66
C ASN A 18 3.66 -37.03 -12.09
N GLN A 19 3.13 -37.77 -11.12
CA GLN A 19 1.80 -37.54 -10.56
C GLN A 19 1.69 -36.20 -9.83
N GLN A 20 2.69 -35.84 -9.02
CA GLN A 20 2.71 -34.56 -8.28
C GLN A 20 2.75 -33.36 -9.23
N GLU A 21 3.50 -33.45 -10.33
CA GLU A 21 3.60 -32.36 -11.32
C GLU A 21 2.28 -32.19 -12.08
N LEU A 22 1.63 -33.30 -12.47
CA LEU A 22 0.34 -33.26 -13.14
C LEU A 22 -0.77 -32.74 -12.22
N LEU A 23 -0.78 -33.13 -10.95
CA LEU A 23 -1.70 -32.59 -9.94
C LEU A 23 -1.47 -31.09 -9.75
N MET A 24 -0.20 -30.65 -9.67
CA MET A 24 0.11 -29.22 -9.58
C MET A 24 -0.38 -28.45 -10.81
N LYS A 25 -0.18 -28.99 -12.03
CA LYS A 25 -0.69 -28.38 -13.27
C LYS A 25 -2.21 -28.33 -13.31
N LYS A 26 -2.89 -29.39 -12.85
CA LYS A 26 -4.35 -29.42 -12.73
C LYS A 26 -4.83 -28.31 -11.79
N ALA A 27 -4.21 -28.20 -10.62
CA ALA A 27 -4.52 -27.17 -9.64
C ALA A 27 -4.26 -25.75 -10.17
N ASP A 28 -3.14 -25.53 -10.87
CA ASP A 28 -2.80 -24.26 -11.52
C ASP A 28 -3.88 -23.88 -12.56
N ILE A 29 -4.35 -24.82 -13.40
CA ILE A 29 -5.41 -24.56 -14.39
C ILE A 29 -6.74 -24.19 -13.71
N LEU A 30 -7.12 -24.90 -12.64
CA LEU A 30 -8.35 -24.61 -11.89
C LEU A 30 -8.28 -23.24 -11.21
N PHE A 31 -7.12 -22.89 -10.67
CA PHE A 31 -6.84 -21.59 -10.07
C PHE A 31 -7.02 -20.46 -11.10
N ASP A 32 -6.44 -20.63 -12.29
CA ASP A 32 -6.54 -19.65 -13.39
C ASP A 32 -7.97 -19.52 -13.94
N GLN A 33 -8.79 -20.57 -13.83
CA GLN A 33 -10.22 -20.55 -14.16
C GLN A 33 -11.09 -19.90 -13.08
N GLY A 34 -10.53 -19.60 -11.91
CA GLY A 34 -11.26 -19.05 -10.77
C GLY A 34 -12.04 -20.09 -9.96
N ASP A 35 -11.90 -21.39 -10.26
CA ASP A 35 -12.43 -22.47 -9.41
C ASP A 35 -11.47 -22.71 -8.24
N LEU A 36 -11.42 -21.73 -7.34
CA LEU A 36 -10.53 -21.69 -6.19
C LEU A 36 -10.78 -22.88 -5.23
N PRO A 37 -12.02 -23.29 -4.91
CA PRO A 37 -12.26 -24.47 -4.10
C PRO A 37 -11.66 -25.75 -4.69
N ALA A 38 -11.86 -26.00 -5.99
CA ALA A 38 -11.30 -27.18 -6.64
C ALA A 38 -9.76 -27.10 -6.71
N ALA A 39 -9.21 -25.92 -7.01
CA ALA A 39 -7.76 -25.71 -7.00
C ALA A 39 -7.15 -26.02 -5.63
N ILE A 40 -7.75 -25.53 -4.53
CA ILE A 40 -7.31 -25.80 -3.17
C ILE A 40 -7.29 -27.31 -2.89
N GLN A 41 -8.34 -28.04 -3.28
CA GLN A 41 -8.40 -29.50 -3.10
C GLN A 41 -7.26 -30.20 -3.83
N GLU A 42 -6.96 -29.83 -5.08
CA GLU A 42 -5.89 -30.42 -5.86
C GLU A 42 -4.50 -30.08 -5.29
N TYR A 43 -4.27 -28.84 -4.84
CA TYR A 43 -3.02 -28.49 -4.14
C TYR A 43 -2.86 -29.25 -2.81
N GLN A 44 -3.94 -29.46 -2.05
CA GLN A 44 -3.89 -30.29 -0.84
C GLN A 44 -3.57 -31.75 -1.16
N GLN A 45 -4.06 -32.27 -2.28
CA GLN A 45 -3.64 -33.60 -2.77
C GLN A 45 -2.15 -33.63 -3.09
N VAL A 46 -1.59 -32.60 -3.73
CA VAL A 46 -0.13 -32.49 -3.95
C VAL A 46 0.63 -32.59 -2.62
N LEU A 47 0.20 -31.83 -1.60
CA LEU A 47 0.84 -31.84 -0.27
C LEU A 47 0.78 -33.22 0.40
N SER A 48 -0.31 -33.96 0.23
CA SER A 48 -0.47 -35.32 0.78
C SER A 48 0.49 -36.36 0.18
N LYS A 49 1.11 -36.05 -0.98
CA LYS A 49 2.04 -36.94 -1.68
C LYS A 49 3.49 -36.71 -1.29
N ASN A 50 3.77 -35.98 -0.22
CA ASN A 50 5.12 -35.64 0.25
C ASN A 50 6.00 -35.06 -0.86
N PRO A 51 5.62 -33.91 -1.44
CA PRO A 51 6.39 -33.27 -2.49
C PRO A 51 7.74 -32.78 -1.94
N ASP A 52 8.69 -32.51 -2.86
CA ASP A 52 9.92 -31.81 -2.47
C ASP A 52 9.61 -30.42 -1.88
N ARG A 53 10.58 -29.82 -1.19
CA ARG A 53 10.41 -28.52 -0.50
C ARG A 53 9.92 -27.41 -1.43
N ALA A 54 10.38 -27.36 -2.68
CA ALA A 54 10.03 -26.31 -3.62
C ALA A 54 8.56 -26.43 -4.05
N ARG A 55 8.12 -27.65 -4.39
CA ARG A 55 6.72 -27.94 -4.72
C ARG A 55 5.80 -27.77 -3.51
N GLN A 56 6.26 -28.16 -2.32
CA GLN A 56 5.52 -27.96 -1.08
C GLN A 56 5.26 -26.46 -0.84
N ALA A 57 6.30 -25.63 -0.91
CA ALA A 57 6.18 -24.18 -0.77
C ALA A 57 5.27 -23.58 -1.86
N LYS A 58 5.39 -24.02 -3.12
CA LYS A 58 4.51 -23.57 -4.21
C LYS A 58 3.04 -23.92 -3.93
N ALA A 59 2.73 -25.17 -3.56
CA ALA A 59 1.36 -25.58 -3.27
C ALA A 59 0.77 -24.79 -2.07
N LEU A 60 1.52 -24.64 -0.98
CA LEU A 60 1.11 -23.84 0.17
C LEU A 60 0.85 -22.37 -0.24
N GLN A 61 1.70 -21.80 -1.08
CA GLN A 61 1.57 -20.41 -1.53
C GLN A 61 0.31 -20.25 -2.36
N GLN A 62 0.06 -21.16 -3.29
CA GLN A 62 -1.13 -21.12 -4.15
C GLN A 62 -2.42 -21.31 -3.36
N ILE A 63 -2.44 -22.20 -2.36
CA ILE A 63 -3.59 -22.33 -1.45
C ILE A 63 -3.81 -21.02 -0.67
N GLY A 64 -2.74 -20.42 -0.13
CA GLY A 64 -2.85 -19.14 0.57
C GLY A 64 -3.43 -18.05 -0.34
N ARG A 65 -2.95 -17.94 -1.58
CA ARG A 65 -3.47 -16.98 -2.59
C ARG A 65 -4.93 -17.25 -2.92
N ALA A 66 -5.33 -18.51 -3.06
CA ALA A 66 -6.72 -18.88 -3.33
C ALA A 66 -7.64 -18.37 -2.22
N TYR A 67 -7.26 -18.60 -0.95
CA TYR A 67 -8.02 -18.07 0.18
C TYR A 67 -8.03 -16.54 0.25
N GLU A 68 -6.98 -15.84 -0.17
CA GLU A 68 -7.02 -14.37 -0.27
C GLU A 68 -8.01 -13.88 -1.32
N LEU A 69 -8.06 -14.55 -2.47
CA LEU A 69 -9.01 -14.24 -3.55
C LEU A 69 -10.46 -14.54 -3.15
N GLU A 70 -10.68 -15.55 -2.31
CA GLU A 70 -11.98 -15.83 -1.67
C GLU A 70 -12.31 -14.90 -0.50
N ASN A 71 -11.49 -13.87 -0.25
CA ASN A 71 -11.62 -12.94 0.87
C ASN A 71 -11.65 -13.64 2.25
N ASN A 72 -10.89 -14.73 2.39
CA ASN A 72 -10.69 -15.49 3.63
C ASN A 72 -9.24 -15.33 4.14
N PRO A 73 -8.88 -14.14 4.67
CA PRO A 73 -7.51 -13.84 5.08
C PRO A 73 -7.02 -14.74 6.23
N SER A 74 -7.91 -15.24 7.08
CA SER A 74 -7.52 -16.12 8.20
C SER A 74 -6.92 -17.44 7.73
N GLN A 75 -7.51 -18.06 6.70
CA GLN A 75 -6.93 -19.27 6.10
C GLN A 75 -5.65 -18.95 5.36
N ALA A 76 -5.63 -17.88 4.54
CA ALA A 76 -4.42 -17.45 3.84
C ALA A 76 -3.21 -17.26 4.78
N ILE A 77 -3.43 -16.58 5.92
CA ILE A 77 -2.43 -16.39 6.97
C ILE A 77 -1.86 -17.73 7.47
N SER A 78 -2.70 -18.74 7.67
CA SER A 78 -2.26 -20.06 8.15
C SER A 78 -1.31 -20.74 7.16
N TYR A 79 -1.62 -20.71 5.86
CA TYR A 79 -0.78 -21.32 4.82
C TYR A 79 0.51 -20.52 4.57
N TYR A 80 0.44 -19.19 4.53
CA TYR A 80 1.63 -18.36 4.35
C TYR A 80 2.59 -18.46 5.53
N ARG A 81 2.08 -18.52 6.77
CA ARG A 81 2.90 -18.72 7.96
C ARG A 81 3.71 -20.01 7.89
N GLN A 82 3.13 -21.11 7.40
CA GLN A 82 3.87 -22.36 7.22
C GLN A 82 5.10 -22.20 6.33
N ILE A 83 5.01 -21.36 5.28
CA ILE A 83 6.14 -21.07 4.37
C ILE A 83 7.19 -20.21 5.07
N VAL A 84 6.77 -19.13 5.72
CA VAL A 84 7.69 -18.20 6.39
C VAL A 84 8.46 -18.86 7.54
N ASP A 85 7.81 -19.78 8.26
CA ASP A 85 8.40 -20.46 9.41
C ASP A 85 9.34 -21.60 8.99
N ASN A 86 8.97 -22.38 7.96
CA ASN A 86 9.65 -23.64 7.64
C ASN A 86 10.45 -23.64 6.33
N PHE A 87 10.26 -22.63 5.47
CA PHE A 87 10.80 -22.58 4.11
C PHE A 87 11.45 -21.24 3.79
N SER A 88 12.06 -20.55 4.77
CA SER A 88 12.65 -19.22 4.54
C SER A 88 13.83 -19.20 3.55
N ASP A 89 14.36 -20.37 3.18
CA ASP A 89 15.42 -20.57 2.19
C ASP A 89 14.93 -20.61 0.74
N VAL A 90 13.62 -20.83 0.50
CA VAL A 90 13.10 -20.95 -0.87
C VAL A 90 12.95 -19.57 -1.51
N PRO A 91 13.19 -19.43 -2.84
CA PRO A 91 13.11 -18.13 -3.51
C PRO A 91 11.80 -17.36 -3.31
N ALA A 92 10.68 -18.08 -3.16
CA ALA A 92 9.37 -17.49 -2.95
C ALA A 92 9.15 -16.92 -1.53
N ALA A 93 9.99 -17.27 -0.55
CA ALA A 93 9.76 -16.95 0.87
C ALA A 93 9.61 -15.46 1.14
N ALA A 94 10.41 -14.61 0.49
CA ALA A 94 10.29 -13.16 0.64
C ALA A 94 8.93 -12.65 0.15
N SER A 95 8.48 -13.07 -1.03
CA SER A 95 7.17 -12.68 -1.57
C SER A 95 6.01 -13.14 -0.68
N VAL A 96 6.13 -14.33 -0.08
CA VAL A 96 5.11 -14.87 0.83
C VAL A 96 5.14 -14.16 2.18
N ALA A 97 6.31 -13.78 2.69
CA ALA A 97 6.43 -12.97 3.91
C ALA A 97 5.74 -11.61 3.71
N LEU A 98 5.92 -10.97 2.56
CA LEU A 98 5.23 -9.72 2.26
C LEU A 98 3.70 -9.91 2.21
N ALA A 99 3.21 -10.96 1.55
CA ALA A 99 1.79 -11.30 1.50
C ALA A 99 1.21 -11.58 2.90
N LEU A 100 1.94 -12.33 3.73
CA LEU A 100 1.56 -12.62 5.12
C LEU A 100 1.45 -11.36 5.97
N GLY A 101 2.45 -10.46 5.89
CA GLY A 101 2.41 -9.18 6.59
C GLY A 101 1.22 -8.33 6.15
N THR A 102 0.96 -8.25 4.85
CA THR A 102 -0.19 -7.53 4.27
C THR A 102 -1.52 -8.13 4.73
N ALA A 103 -1.63 -9.46 4.79
CA ALA A 103 -2.82 -10.14 5.30
C ALA A 103 -3.07 -9.84 6.79
N TYR A 104 -2.01 -9.73 7.60
CA TYR A 104 -2.13 -9.25 8.98
C TYR A 104 -2.61 -7.80 9.05
N GLU A 105 -2.09 -6.90 8.22
CA GLU A 105 -2.55 -5.50 8.20
C GLU A 105 -4.03 -5.39 7.80
N ARG A 106 -4.46 -6.13 6.78
CA ARG A 106 -5.88 -6.19 6.35
C ARG A 106 -6.81 -6.65 7.47
N THR A 107 -6.31 -7.51 8.35
CA THR A 107 -7.02 -8.01 9.53
C THR A 107 -6.71 -7.22 10.81
N LYS A 108 -6.04 -6.06 10.68
CA LYS A 108 -5.66 -5.14 11.77
C LYS A 108 -4.74 -5.76 12.83
N GLN A 109 -4.06 -6.85 12.51
CA GLN A 109 -3.09 -7.56 13.34
C GLN A 109 -1.68 -6.95 13.19
N TYR A 110 -1.56 -5.65 13.51
CA TYR A 110 -0.34 -4.88 13.21
C TYR A 110 0.91 -5.37 13.95
N ALA A 111 0.77 -5.99 15.12
CA ALA A 111 1.89 -6.58 15.86
C ALA A 111 2.49 -7.78 15.10
N GLN A 112 1.64 -8.67 14.61
CA GLN A 112 2.08 -9.79 13.77
C GLN A 112 2.62 -9.32 12.42
N ALA A 113 2.04 -8.28 11.82
CA ALA A 113 2.57 -7.67 10.60
C ALA A 113 4.01 -7.16 10.82
N LYS A 114 4.25 -6.42 11.91
CA LYS A 114 5.59 -5.95 12.32
C LYS A 114 6.59 -7.10 12.45
N GLU A 115 6.22 -8.18 13.14
CA GLU A 115 7.09 -9.36 13.31
C GLU A 115 7.51 -9.95 11.96
N VAL A 116 6.55 -10.09 11.02
CA VAL A 116 6.82 -10.63 9.69
C VAL A 116 7.69 -9.69 8.86
N PHE A 117 7.40 -8.39 8.84
CA PHE A 117 8.21 -7.45 8.06
C PHE A 117 9.64 -7.31 8.61
N THR A 118 9.85 -7.50 9.91
CA THR A 118 11.19 -7.55 10.52
C THR A 118 12.07 -8.66 9.92
N LEU A 119 11.47 -9.72 9.38
CA LEU A 119 12.23 -10.80 8.72
C LEU A 119 12.96 -10.32 7.47
N PHE A 120 12.54 -9.22 6.83
CA PHE A 120 13.24 -8.70 5.66
C PHE A 120 14.63 -8.16 6.00
N ASP A 121 14.84 -7.71 7.23
CA ASP A 121 16.13 -7.20 7.67
C ASP A 121 17.14 -8.31 7.95
N THR A 122 16.65 -9.52 8.25
CA THR A 122 17.48 -10.62 8.75
C THR A 122 17.53 -11.80 7.78
N LYS A 123 16.38 -12.19 7.22
CA LYS A 123 16.24 -13.34 6.32
C LYS A 123 16.19 -12.96 4.85
N PHE A 124 15.71 -11.76 4.51
CA PHE A 124 15.56 -11.32 3.11
C PHE A 124 16.28 -9.99 2.76
N PRO A 125 17.50 -9.71 3.26
CA PRO A 125 18.14 -8.40 3.11
C PRO A 125 18.54 -8.07 1.66
N ALA A 126 18.64 -9.07 0.78
CA ALA A 126 18.94 -8.88 -0.65
C ALA A 126 17.69 -8.92 -1.54
N SER A 127 16.48 -9.04 -0.96
CA SER A 127 15.25 -9.09 -1.73
C SER A 127 14.95 -7.76 -2.40
N SER A 128 14.50 -7.81 -3.66
CA SER A 128 13.97 -6.62 -4.35
C SER A 128 12.73 -6.04 -3.67
N LEU A 129 12.07 -6.81 -2.80
CA LEU A 129 10.90 -6.39 -2.03
C LEU A 129 11.27 -5.72 -0.69
N LEU A 130 12.56 -5.54 -0.38
CA LEU A 130 13.01 -4.96 0.90
C LEU A 130 12.45 -3.54 1.12
N ALA A 131 12.46 -2.70 0.09
CA ALA A 131 11.96 -1.33 0.16
C ALA A 131 10.46 -1.31 0.53
N GLU A 132 9.67 -2.15 -0.13
CA GLU A 132 8.25 -2.33 0.15
C GLU A 132 8.01 -2.84 1.58
N ALA A 133 8.70 -3.92 1.96
CA ALA A 133 8.53 -4.53 3.28
C ALA A 133 8.89 -3.56 4.40
N ARG A 134 9.95 -2.75 4.25
CA ARG A 134 10.31 -1.73 5.24
C ARG A 134 9.34 -0.56 5.28
N PHE A 135 8.79 -0.15 4.13
CA PHE A 135 7.71 0.82 4.12
C PHE A 135 6.49 0.30 4.91
N GLN A 136 6.05 -0.94 4.63
CA GLN A 136 4.94 -1.55 5.35
C GLN A 136 5.27 -1.78 6.84
N HIS A 137 6.51 -2.12 7.17
CA HIS A 137 6.98 -2.17 8.56
C HIS A 137 6.77 -0.82 9.26
N GLY A 138 7.17 0.27 8.61
CA GLY A 138 6.94 1.64 9.10
C GLY A 138 5.45 1.93 9.30
N MET A 139 4.60 1.54 8.36
CA MET A 139 3.14 1.72 8.45
C MET A 139 2.53 0.93 9.62
N ALA A 140 2.88 -0.35 9.78
CA ALA A 140 2.45 -1.16 10.91
C ALA A 140 2.87 -0.55 12.26
N LEU A 141 4.09 0.00 12.35
CA LEU A 141 4.58 0.71 13.54
C LEU A 141 3.78 1.98 13.83
N LEU A 142 3.40 2.74 12.80
CA LEU A 142 2.52 3.91 12.99
C LEU A 142 1.15 3.50 13.55
N HIS A 143 0.57 2.39 13.09
CA HIS A 143 -0.67 1.86 13.64
C HIS A 143 -0.52 1.41 15.11
N LEU A 144 0.66 0.92 15.49
CA LEU A 144 1.04 0.59 16.86
C LEU A 144 1.43 1.82 17.69
N LYS A 145 1.34 3.03 17.13
CA LYS A 145 1.73 4.31 17.73
C LYS A 145 3.25 4.46 18.00
N ASP A 146 4.07 3.57 17.45
CA ASP A 146 5.53 3.66 17.52
C ASP A 146 6.07 4.51 16.37
N SER A 147 5.83 5.82 16.47
CA SER A 147 6.22 6.77 15.42
C SER A 147 7.73 6.96 15.30
N THR A 148 8.51 6.63 16.34
CA THR A 148 9.97 6.75 16.32
C THR A 148 10.56 5.63 15.48
N GLU A 149 10.18 4.38 15.76
CA GLU A 149 10.68 3.25 14.99
C GLU A 149 10.13 3.29 13.55
N GLY A 150 8.85 3.67 13.37
CA GLY A 150 8.28 3.82 12.03
C GLY A 150 9.04 4.83 11.16
N PHE A 151 9.46 5.95 11.77
CA PHE A 151 10.31 6.94 11.10
C PHE A 151 11.66 6.36 10.67
N THR A 152 12.31 5.56 11.54
CA THR A 152 13.56 4.87 11.21
C THR A 152 13.41 3.96 9.98
N GLN A 153 12.30 3.23 9.90
CA GLN A 153 12.04 2.35 8.76
C GLN A 153 11.87 3.14 7.44
N PHE A 154 11.11 4.23 7.46
CA PHE A 154 10.95 5.11 6.29
C PHE A 154 12.28 5.76 5.89
N GLN A 155 13.08 6.24 6.85
CA GLN A 155 14.39 6.85 6.56
C GLN A 155 15.34 5.87 5.89
N PHE A 156 15.33 4.60 6.31
CA PHE A 156 16.14 3.59 5.66
C PHE A 156 15.77 3.46 4.18
N VAL A 157 14.48 3.33 3.85
CA VAL A 157 14.02 3.22 2.46
C VAL A 157 14.47 4.43 1.65
N VAL A 158 14.32 5.64 2.18
CA VAL A 158 14.78 6.88 1.53
C VAL A 158 16.29 6.88 1.29
N SER A 159 17.10 6.37 2.23
CA SER A 159 18.55 6.40 2.10
C SER A 159 19.11 5.33 1.17
N GLN A 160 18.59 4.10 1.23
CA GLN A 160 19.13 2.93 0.55
C GLN A 160 18.46 2.63 -0.80
N HIS A 161 17.22 3.09 -1.01
CA HIS A 161 16.41 2.76 -2.18
C HIS A 161 15.86 4.02 -2.86
N GLN A 162 16.70 5.04 -3.06
CA GLN A 162 16.30 6.39 -3.46
C GLN A 162 15.41 6.47 -4.71
N ALA A 163 15.61 5.58 -5.68
CA ALA A 163 14.86 5.52 -6.94
C ALA A 163 13.58 4.66 -6.86
N ASP A 164 13.34 3.96 -5.75
CA ASP A 164 12.18 3.12 -5.55
C ASP A 164 10.93 3.96 -5.22
N ILE A 165 9.76 3.55 -5.69
CA ILE A 165 8.50 4.24 -5.40
C ILE A 165 8.20 4.30 -3.89
N PHE A 166 8.63 3.30 -3.14
CA PHE A 166 8.49 3.28 -1.69
C PHE A 166 9.38 4.32 -0.99
N ALA A 167 10.44 4.82 -1.62
CA ALA A 167 11.19 5.96 -1.09
C ALA A 167 10.35 7.24 -1.16
N GLU A 168 9.63 7.48 -2.26
CA GLU A 168 8.75 8.65 -2.37
C GLU A 168 7.55 8.55 -1.41
N ARG A 169 6.93 7.36 -1.30
CA ARG A 169 5.91 7.12 -0.27
C ARG A 169 6.44 7.30 1.15
N SER A 170 7.68 6.88 1.42
CA SER A 170 8.35 7.08 2.70
C SER A 170 8.58 8.55 3.01
N ARG A 171 8.98 9.37 2.03
CA ARG A 171 9.12 10.83 2.18
C ARG A 171 7.81 11.49 2.59
N LEU A 172 6.68 11.10 1.99
CA LEU A 172 5.35 11.59 2.39
C LEU A 172 5.03 11.27 3.86
N GLN A 173 5.34 10.05 4.32
CA GLN A 173 5.10 9.67 5.72
C GLN A 173 6.04 10.40 6.68
N ILE A 174 7.33 10.55 6.33
CA ILE A 174 8.31 11.33 7.09
C ILE A 174 7.84 12.78 7.25
N ALA A 175 7.37 13.40 6.17
CA ALA A 175 6.82 14.75 6.20
C ALA A 175 5.63 14.87 7.16
N LYS A 176 4.64 13.96 7.07
CA LYS A 176 3.51 13.89 8.01
C LYS A 176 3.95 13.70 9.48
N LEU A 177 5.02 12.94 9.72
CA LEU A 177 5.59 12.78 11.06
C LEU A 177 6.27 14.07 11.56
N HIS A 178 6.96 14.80 10.68
CA HIS A 178 7.48 16.13 10.98
C HIS A 178 6.35 17.12 11.30
N GLN A 179 5.26 17.12 10.53
CA GLN A 179 4.07 17.94 10.82
C GLN A 179 3.50 17.69 12.21
N ARG A 180 3.34 16.42 12.60
CA ARG A 180 2.86 16.05 13.96
C ARG A 180 3.79 16.57 15.05
N LYS A 181 5.09 16.65 14.78
CA LYS A 181 6.10 17.25 15.66
C LYS A 181 6.21 18.78 15.52
N LYS A 182 5.36 19.42 14.70
CA LYS A 182 5.38 20.85 14.35
C LYS A 182 6.67 21.31 13.66
N GLN A 183 7.39 20.38 13.04
CA GLN A 183 8.63 20.62 12.31
C GLN A 183 8.34 20.92 10.84
N TYR A 184 7.55 21.96 10.56
CA TYR A 184 7.01 22.23 9.23
C TYR A 184 8.09 22.49 8.18
N GLN A 185 9.21 23.15 8.55
CA GLN A 185 10.31 23.35 7.61
C GLN A 185 10.97 22.02 7.20
N ALA A 186 11.22 21.12 8.15
CA ALA A 186 11.78 19.80 7.83
C ALA A 186 10.82 18.96 6.98
N SER A 187 9.51 19.13 7.17
CA SER A 187 8.48 18.54 6.30
C SER A 187 8.60 19.06 4.86
N LEU A 188 8.67 20.38 4.67
CA LEU A 188 8.88 21.00 3.36
C LEU A 188 10.17 20.52 2.68
N ASP A 189 11.29 20.51 3.41
CA ASP A 189 12.60 20.07 2.89
C ASP A 189 12.55 18.59 2.43
N THR A 190 11.77 17.76 3.12
CA THR A 190 11.57 16.35 2.75
C THR A 190 10.78 16.20 1.44
N LEU A 191 9.83 17.11 1.18
CA LEU A 191 8.87 17.03 0.08
C LEU A 191 9.34 17.70 -1.21
N GLU A 192 10.30 18.63 -1.15
CA GLU A 192 10.83 19.35 -2.32
C GLU A 192 11.35 18.37 -3.40
N GLY A 193 11.99 17.30 -2.98
CA GLY A 193 12.45 16.25 -3.89
C GLY A 193 11.29 15.49 -4.58
N VAL A 194 10.18 15.28 -3.87
CA VAL A 194 9.03 14.53 -4.39
C VAL A 194 8.40 15.30 -5.55
N VAL A 195 8.11 16.59 -5.33
CA VAL A 195 7.43 17.46 -6.30
C VAL A 195 8.30 17.77 -7.52
N SER A 196 9.63 17.77 -7.39
CA SER A 196 10.54 18.02 -8.52
C SER A 196 10.76 16.82 -9.43
N ARG A 197 10.53 15.59 -8.93
CA ARG A 197 10.78 14.35 -9.69
C ARG A 197 9.52 13.65 -10.20
N ARG A 198 8.34 14.06 -9.75
CA ARG A 198 7.08 13.37 -10.01
C ARG A 198 6.01 14.33 -10.52
N SER A 199 5.04 13.75 -11.22
CA SER A 199 3.88 14.46 -11.78
C SER A 199 2.61 13.62 -11.67
N ASP A 200 2.51 12.79 -10.63
CA ASP A 200 1.37 11.91 -10.34
C ASP A 200 0.76 12.20 -8.97
N ASP A 201 -0.07 11.29 -8.46
CA ASP A 201 -0.79 11.42 -7.20
C ASP A 201 0.14 11.68 -6.01
N LEU A 202 1.37 11.14 -6.03
CA LEU A 202 2.35 11.39 -4.97
C LEU A 202 2.86 12.84 -4.98
N ALA A 203 3.01 13.46 -6.15
CA ALA A 203 3.36 14.87 -6.26
C ALA A 203 2.21 15.77 -5.80
N ALA A 204 0.97 15.45 -6.19
CA ALA A 204 -0.22 16.15 -5.73
C ALA A 204 -0.40 16.05 -4.20
N GLU A 205 -0.18 14.87 -3.62
CA GLU A 205 -0.22 14.68 -2.17
C GLU A 205 0.91 15.45 -1.46
N ALA A 206 2.12 15.46 -2.01
CA ALA A 206 3.23 16.27 -1.48
C ALA A 206 2.88 17.76 -1.48
N LEU A 207 2.36 18.30 -2.59
CA LEU A 207 1.95 19.70 -2.68
C LEU A 207 0.85 20.07 -1.68
N LEU A 208 -0.11 19.18 -1.44
CA LEU A 208 -1.12 19.37 -0.39
C LEU A 208 -0.48 19.52 0.99
N ILE A 209 0.42 18.60 1.35
CA ILE A 209 1.12 18.63 2.65
C ILE A 209 1.97 19.90 2.76
N MET A 210 2.67 20.29 1.69
CA MET A 210 3.45 21.53 1.64
C MET A 210 2.56 22.76 1.81
N GLY A 211 1.39 22.82 1.17
CA GLY A 211 0.42 23.90 1.32
C GLY A 211 -0.08 24.03 2.76
N GLU A 212 -0.37 22.90 3.41
CA GLU A 212 -0.74 22.83 4.83
C GLU A 212 0.40 23.34 5.74
N ASP A 213 1.64 22.94 5.46
CA ASP A 213 2.84 23.41 6.17
C ASP A 213 3.07 24.92 6.03
N TYR A 214 2.93 25.44 4.81
CA TYR A 214 3.05 26.87 4.57
C TYR A 214 1.96 27.67 5.30
N LEU A 215 0.71 27.18 5.38
CA LEU A 215 -0.33 27.81 6.19
C LEU A 215 0.03 27.85 7.67
N LEU A 216 0.63 26.78 8.21
CA LEU A 216 1.05 26.69 9.61
C LEU A 216 2.25 27.61 9.91
N LEU A 217 3.12 27.81 8.91
CA LEU A 217 4.20 28.80 8.94
C LEU A 217 3.75 30.24 8.64
N LYS A 218 2.44 30.46 8.41
CA LYS A 218 1.84 31.75 8.01
C LYS A 218 2.36 32.30 6.68
N ARG A 219 2.97 31.45 5.84
CA ARG A 219 3.42 31.74 4.48
C ARG A 219 2.25 31.56 3.51
N ASN A 220 1.23 32.42 3.65
CA ASN A 220 -0.06 32.23 2.96
C ASN A 220 0.05 32.30 1.42
N GLY A 221 1.03 33.04 0.88
CA GLY A 221 1.29 33.11 -0.57
C GLY A 221 1.82 31.78 -1.11
N ASP A 222 2.84 31.22 -0.46
CA ASP A 222 3.41 29.92 -0.83
C ASP A 222 2.39 28.79 -0.67
N ALA A 223 1.59 28.85 0.40
CA ALA A 223 0.48 27.93 0.61
C ALA A 223 -0.53 27.98 -0.54
N LEU A 224 -0.93 29.19 -0.93
CA LEU A 224 -1.85 29.39 -2.04
C LEU A 224 -1.28 28.78 -3.32
N GLN A 225 -0.02 29.05 -3.65
CA GLN A 225 0.61 28.52 -4.86
C GLN A 225 0.61 26.98 -4.86
N ALA A 226 1.05 26.35 -3.78
CA ALA A 226 1.08 24.90 -3.67
C ALA A 226 -0.31 24.27 -3.86
N PHE A 227 -1.37 24.87 -3.30
CA PHE A 227 -2.73 24.39 -3.50
C PHE A 227 -3.23 24.62 -4.93
N LEU A 228 -2.92 25.77 -5.55
CA LEU A 228 -3.31 26.02 -6.94
C LEU A 228 -2.59 25.08 -7.91
N ASP A 229 -1.33 24.75 -7.67
CA ASP A 229 -0.60 23.76 -8.47
C ASP A 229 -1.34 22.41 -8.48
N VAL A 230 -1.89 21.97 -7.35
CA VAL A 230 -2.75 20.77 -7.29
C VAL A 230 -4.03 20.95 -8.11
N VAL A 231 -4.73 22.07 -7.96
CA VAL A 231 -6.00 22.32 -8.65
C VAL A 231 -5.83 22.41 -10.17
N GLU A 232 -4.71 22.95 -10.64
CA GLU A 232 -4.46 23.24 -12.05
C GLU A 232 -3.80 22.07 -12.79
N GLN A 233 -2.87 21.35 -12.14
CA GLN A 233 -2.03 20.36 -12.82
C GLN A 233 -2.48 18.91 -12.60
N TYR A 234 -3.32 18.66 -11.60
CA TYR A 234 -3.65 17.30 -11.12
C TYR A 234 -5.17 17.03 -11.11
N THR A 235 -5.86 17.55 -12.13
CA THR A 235 -7.34 17.58 -12.23
C THR A 235 -8.00 16.20 -12.20
N GLU A 236 -7.27 15.15 -12.56
CA GLU A 236 -7.73 13.76 -12.53
C GLU A 236 -7.88 13.20 -11.11
N PHE A 237 -7.15 13.78 -10.13
CA PHE A 237 -7.21 13.36 -8.73
C PHE A 237 -8.24 14.20 -7.97
N ALA A 238 -9.52 14.01 -8.30
CA ALA A 238 -10.63 14.81 -7.79
C ALA A 238 -10.59 15.01 -6.26
N LEU A 239 -10.34 13.97 -5.47
CA LEU A 239 -10.26 14.10 -4.01
C LEU A 239 -9.13 15.06 -3.54
N LEU A 240 -7.97 15.01 -4.21
CA LEU A 240 -6.84 15.87 -3.87
C LEU A 240 -7.10 17.32 -4.29
N VAL A 241 -7.71 17.51 -5.48
CA VAL A 241 -8.12 18.83 -5.98
C VAL A 241 -9.09 19.51 -5.03
N GLU A 242 -10.08 18.80 -4.51
CA GLU A 242 -11.09 19.39 -3.61
C GLU A 242 -10.50 19.76 -2.24
N ARG A 243 -9.60 18.93 -1.72
CA ARG A 243 -8.79 19.29 -0.53
C ARG A 243 -7.92 20.52 -0.80
N ALA A 244 -7.33 20.62 -1.99
CA ALA A 244 -6.52 21.77 -2.37
C ALA A 244 -7.36 23.03 -2.49
N LYS A 245 -8.57 22.97 -3.05
CA LYS A 245 -9.51 24.11 -3.08
C LYS A 245 -9.87 24.60 -1.68
N LEU A 246 -10.08 23.70 -0.71
CA LEU A 246 -10.28 24.10 0.69
C LEU A 246 -9.08 24.87 1.23
N GLY A 247 -7.87 24.37 0.98
CA GLY A 247 -6.61 25.02 1.34
C GLY A 247 -6.44 26.38 0.67
N ALA A 248 -6.66 26.47 -0.64
CA ALA A 248 -6.58 27.71 -1.42
C ALA A 248 -7.58 28.75 -0.92
N GLY A 249 -8.82 28.34 -0.59
CA GLY A 249 -9.81 29.22 0.02
C GLY A 249 -9.36 29.79 1.37
N GLU A 250 -8.71 28.96 2.21
CA GLU A 250 -8.13 29.41 3.48
C GLU A 250 -7.00 30.41 3.24
N SER A 251 -6.10 30.10 2.31
CA SER A 251 -4.98 30.97 1.93
C SER A 251 -5.49 32.33 1.43
N TYR A 252 -6.48 32.35 0.53
CA TYR A 252 -7.13 33.59 0.08
C TYR A 252 -7.79 34.38 1.21
N THR A 253 -8.43 33.69 2.16
CA THR A 253 -9.03 34.33 3.34
C THR A 253 -7.97 35.05 4.17
N ARG A 254 -6.83 34.39 4.42
CA ARG A 254 -5.70 34.98 5.17
C ARG A 254 -4.97 36.09 4.41
N LEU A 255 -5.00 36.05 3.08
CA LEU A 255 -4.48 37.11 2.20
C LEU A 255 -5.46 38.29 2.03
N ARG A 256 -6.61 38.27 2.70
CA ARG A 256 -7.66 39.30 2.59
C ARG A 256 -8.25 39.43 1.18
N GLU A 257 -8.36 38.31 0.48
CA GLU A 257 -9.00 38.20 -0.84
C GLU A 257 -10.33 37.42 -0.76
N PRO A 258 -11.35 37.90 -0.01
CA PRO A 258 -12.54 37.13 0.32
C PRO A 258 -13.39 36.73 -0.89
N LYS A 259 -13.32 37.49 -2.00
CA LYS A 259 -14.02 37.13 -3.24
C LYS A 259 -13.46 35.84 -3.86
N LYS A 260 -12.13 35.70 -3.90
CA LYS A 260 -11.48 34.49 -4.45
C LYS A 260 -11.65 33.30 -3.49
N ALA A 261 -11.55 33.53 -2.19
CA ALA A 261 -11.85 32.50 -1.20
C ALA A 261 -13.29 31.97 -1.32
N LYS A 262 -14.30 32.84 -1.46
CA LYS A 262 -15.70 32.44 -1.68
C LYS A 262 -15.85 31.62 -2.96
N LYS A 263 -15.16 31.98 -4.04
CA LYS A 263 -15.16 31.21 -5.29
C LYS A 263 -14.66 29.78 -5.06
N MET A 264 -13.50 29.62 -4.40
CA MET A 264 -12.94 28.28 -4.11
C MET A 264 -13.91 27.41 -3.31
N TYR A 265 -14.51 27.95 -2.25
CA TYR A 265 -15.46 27.17 -1.44
C TYR A 265 -16.76 26.86 -2.18
N GLN A 266 -17.25 27.77 -3.02
CA GLN A 266 -18.47 27.54 -3.80
C GLN A 266 -18.29 26.41 -4.81
N GLU A 267 -17.15 26.34 -5.48
CA GLU A 267 -16.83 25.25 -6.42
C GLU A 267 -16.90 23.87 -5.76
N ILE A 268 -16.49 23.74 -4.49
CA ILE A 268 -16.57 22.48 -3.73
C ILE A 268 -18.03 22.10 -3.43
N VAL A 269 -18.86 23.08 -3.08
CA VAL A 269 -20.29 22.85 -2.77
C VAL A 269 -21.03 22.33 -4.01
N ASP A 270 -20.69 22.87 -5.17
CA ASP A 270 -21.31 22.55 -6.45
C ASP A 270 -20.76 21.24 -7.05
N ALA A 271 -19.55 20.81 -6.69
CA ALA A 271 -18.94 19.57 -7.16
C ALA A 271 -19.64 18.31 -6.62
N PRO A 272 -19.65 17.17 -7.34
CA PRO A 272 -20.24 15.91 -6.88
C PRO A 272 -19.32 15.16 -5.90
N VAL A 273 -18.98 15.80 -4.79
CA VAL A 273 -17.96 15.35 -3.83
C VAL A 273 -18.56 14.90 -2.51
N ASP A 274 -17.71 14.36 -1.62
CA ASP A 274 -18.09 13.88 -0.29
C ASP A 274 -18.93 14.92 0.48
N PRO A 275 -20.07 14.51 1.08
CA PRO A 275 -20.94 15.42 1.82
C PRO A 275 -20.27 16.17 2.98
N GLU A 276 -19.29 15.58 3.67
CA GLU A 276 -18.56 16.25 4.75
C GLU A 276 -17.68 17.39 4.21
N MET A 277 -17.02 17.19 3.06
CA MET A 277 -16.26 18.28 2.41
C MET A 277 -17.18 19.43 1.98
N LYS A 278 -18.38 19.11 1.45
CA LYS A 278 -19.38 20.15 1.12
C LYS A 278 -19.82 20.92 2.36
N LYS A 279 -20.10 20.20 3.44
CA LYS A 279 -20.52 20.81 4.71
C LYS A 279 -19.43 21.73 5.26
N GLU A 280 -18.17 21.30 5.23
CA GLU A 280 -17.04 22.12 5.64
C GLU A 280 -16.93 23.40 4.79
N ALA A 281 -17.00 23.28 3.45
CA ALA A 281 -16.95 24.43 2.56
C ALA A 281 -18.12 25.41 2.81
N GLN A 282 -19.34 24.90 3.05
CA GLN A 282 -20.50 25.71 3.42
C GLN A 282 -20.30 26.45 4.75
N GLU A 283 -19.73 25.80 5.76
CA GLU A 283 -19.43 26.44 7.04
C GLU A 283 -18.43 27.58 6.87
N ARG A 284 -17.37 27.37 6.08
CA ARG A 284 -16.39 28.42 5.76
C ARG A 284 -17.04 29.59 5.03
N LEU A 285 -17.88 29.34 4.03
CA LEU A 285 -18.65 30.38 3.33
C LEU A 285 -19.54 31.21 4.27
N ARG A 286 -20.20 30.57 5.23
CA ARG A 286 -21.07 31.25 6.21
C ARG A 286 -20.28 32.19 7.12
N ARG A 287 -19.08 31.80 7.53
CA ARG A 287 -18.19 32.61 8.39
C ARG A 287 -17.62 33.86 7.68
N MET A 288 -17.72 33.92 6.35
CA MET A 288 -17.25 35.04 5.53
C MET A 288 -18.35 36.04 5.14
N ARG A 289 -19.55 35.92 5.74
CA ARG A 289 -20.66 36.85 5.55
C ARG A 289 -20.59 38.03 6.50
#